data_AF-A0A7J0A7I4-F1
#
_entry.id   AF-A0A7J0A7I4-F1
#
_cell.length_a   1.000
_cell.length_b   1.000
_cell.length_c   1.000
_cell.angle_alpha   90.00
_cell.angle_beta   90.00
_cell.angle_gamma   90.00
#
_symmetry.space_group_name_H-M   'P 1'
#
loop_
_entity.id
_entity.type
_entity.pdbx_description
1 polymer ?
#
loop_
_entity_poly.entity_id
_entity_poly.type
_entity_poly.pdbx_seq_one_letter_code
_entity_poly.pdbx_strand_id
1 'polypeptide(L)'
;MARELGLNPDKFGKIDNHKQEVWKAPLPKFIEEIFYKRFKKERPDVVKPLKQILKEQEIKAKAKKKDKEIRRKEREQKQADNGTDEVLPSNPQPRIAE
;
A
#
# COMPACT_ATOMS: atom_id res chain seq x y z
N MET A 1 -5.79 -13.92 44.48
CA MET A 1 -6.58 -13.29 43.40
C MET A 1 -7.90 -13.99 43.08
N ALA A 2 -7.98 -15.14 42.40
CA ALA A 2 -9.29 -15.74 42.05
C ALA A 2 -10.21 -15.94 43.27
N ARG A 3 -9.66 -16.51 44.35
CA ARG A 3 -10.37 -16.67 45.64
C ARG A 3 -10.76 -15.33 46.29
N GLU A 4 -9.92 -14.30 46.18
CA GLU A 4 -10.17 -12.95 46.70
C GLU A 4 -11.28 -12.24 45.92
N LEU A 5 -11.47 -12.58 44.65
CA LEU A 5 -12.58 -12.11 43.80
C LEU A 5 -13.86 -12.95 43.97
N GLY A 6 -13.88 -13.91 44.90
CA GLY A 6 -15.02 -14.83 45.10
C GLY A 6 -15.16 -15.93 44.04
N LEU A 7 -14.12 -16.16 43.23
CA LEU A 7 -14.12 -17.14 42.13
C LEU A 7 -13.33 -18.41 42.53
N ASN A 8 -13.76 -19.57 42.02
CA ASN A 8 -13.10 -20.85 42.28
C ASN A 8 -11.91 -21.06 41.31
N PRO A 9 -10.65 -21.12 41.79
CA PRO A 9 -9.46 -21.30 40.95
C PRO A 9 -9.48 -22.58 40.09
N ASP A 10 -10.10 -23.67 40.56
CA ASP A 10 -10.11 -24.95 39.84
C ASP A 10 -10.94 -24.91 38.55
N LYS A 11 -11.85 -23.93 38.44
CA LYS A 11 -12.70 -23.75 37.25
C LYS A 11 -12.03 -22.88 36.17
N PHE A 12 -10.91 -22.21 36.46
CA PHE A 12 -10.25 -21.31 35.50
C PHE A 12 -9.53 -22.03 34.37
N GLY A 13 -9.11 -23.28 34.55
CA GLY A 13 -8.42 -24.04 33.49
C GLY A 13 -9.25 -24.19 32.20
N LYS A 14 -10.59 -24.20 32.30
CA LYS A 14 -11.48 -24.21 31.12
C LYS A 14 -11.72 -22.83 30.51
N ILE A 15 -11.58 -21.77 31.30
CA ILE A 15 -11.85 -20.39 30.90
C ILE A 15 -10.61 -19.81 30.21
N ASP A 16 -9.44 -20.04 30.81
CA ASP A 16 -8.13 -19.60 30.30
C ASP A 16 -7.58 -20.57 29.24
N ASN A 17 -8.38 -20.80 28.19
CA ASN A 17 -8.04 -21.67 27.08
C ASN A 17 -7.25 -20.93 25.97
N HIS A 18 -6.29 -20.09 26.35
CA HIS A 18 -5.51 -19.28 25.40
C HIS A 18 -4.65 -20.12 24.44
N LYS A 19 -4.41 -21.40 24.75
CA LYS A 19 -3.66 -22.32 23.88
C LYS A 19 -4.47 -22.82 22.69
N GLN A 20 -5.79 -23.03 22.84
CA GLN A 20 -6.66 -23.41 21.73
C GLN A 20 -7.29 -22.18 21.07
N GLU A 21 -7.77 -21.24 21.88
CA GLU A 21 -8.33 -19.97 21.43
C GLU A 21 -7.30 -18.87 21.61
N VAL A 22 -6.41 -18.73 20.63
CA VAL A 22 -5.25 -17.81 20.67
C VAL A 22 -5.66 -16.35 20.93
N TRP A 23 -6.88 -15.97 20.55
CA TRP A 23 -7.44 -14.63 20.81
C TRP A 23 -7.80 -14.37 22.29
N LYS A 24 -7.88 -15.41 23.13
CA LYS A 24 -8.01 -15.29 24.60
C LYS A 24 -6.68 -15.02 25.28
N ALA A 25 -5.56 -15.12 24.57
CA ALA A 25 -4.27 -14.70 25.10
C ALA A 25 -4.30 -13.18 25.40
N PRO A 26 -3.47 -12.71 26.36
CA PRO A 26 -3.31 -11.28 26.58
C PRO A 26 -2.96 -10.57 25.27
N LEU A 27 -3.62 -9.44 25.00
CA LEU A 27 -3.47 -8.70 23.75
C LEU A 27 -2.00 -8.45 23.33
N PRO A 28 -1.08 -8.06 24.24
CA PRO A 28 0.33 -7.91 23.87
C PRO A 28 0.95 -9.19 23.30
N LYS A 29 0.69 -10.33 23.95
CA LYS A 29 1.22 -11.64 23.55
C LYS A 29 0.62 -12.12 22.24
N PHE A 30 -0.68 -11.87 22.05
CA PHE A 30 -1.37 -12.18 20.79
C PHE A 30 -0.77 -11.42 19.60
N ILE A 31 -0.50 -10.12 19.77
CA ILE A 31 0.11 -9.29 18.72
C ILE A 31 1.54 -9.76 18.41
N GLU A 32 2.34 -10.07 19.44
CA GLU A 32 3.70 -10.60 19.28
C GLU A 32 3.71 -11.91 18.48
N GLU A 33 2.80 -12.84 18.79
CA GLU A 33 2.69 -14.10 18.05
C GLU A 33 2.32 -13.89 16.58
N ILE A 34 1.36 -13.01 16.29
CA ILE A 34 0.99 -12.68 14.90
C ILE A 34 2.16 -12.02 14.17
N PHE A 35 2.84 -11.09 14.83
CA PHE A 35 3.97 -10.37 14.26
C PHE A 35 5.10 -11.34 13.93
N TYR A 36 5.46 -12.22 14.87
CA TYR A 36 6.48 -13.24 14.65
C TYR A 36 6.09 -14.21 13.52
N LYS A 37 4.83 -14.66 13.46
CA LYS A 37 4.36 -15.55 12.37
C LYS A 37 4.55 -14.93 10.99
N ARG A 38 4.28 -13.62 10.85
CA ARG A 38 4.30 -12.91 9.57
C ARG A 38 5.68 -12.38 9.17
N PHE A 39 6.46 -11.88 10.14
CA PHE A 39 7.71 -11.19 9.87
C PHE A 39 8.96 -11.96 10.34
N LYS A 40 8.78 -13.04 11.11
CA LYS A 40 9.88 -13.83 11.72
C LYS A 40 10.84 -12.97 12.55
N LYS A 41 10.30 -11.89 13.14
CA LYS A 41 10.99 -10.95 14.02
C LYS A 41 10.21 -10.86 15.33
N GLU A 42 10.91 -10.69 16.44
CA GLU A 42 10.25 -10.56 17.75
C GLU A 42 9.62 -9.18 17.96
N ARG A 43 10.23 -8.14 17.39
CA ARG A 43 9.76 -6.75 17.53
C ARG A 43 9.95 -5.98 16.22
N PRO A 44 9.09 -5.00 15.93
CA PRO A 44 9.28 -4.10 14.81
C PRO A 44 10.48 -3.17 15.05
N ASP A 45 11.31 -2.98 14.04
CA ASP A 45 12.50 -2.12 14.10
C ASP A 45 12.14 -0.64 14.29
N VAL A 46 11.00 -0.22 13.73
CA VAL A 46 10.49 1.16 13.83
C VAL A 46 8.98 1.14 14.07
N VAL A 47 8.55 1.71 15.19
CA VAL A 47 7.13 1.91 15.52
C VAL A 47 6.72 3.31 15.08
N LYS A 48 6.15 3.43 13.86
CA LYS A 48 5.58 4.70 13.38
C LYS A 48 4.12 4.84 13.86
N PRO A 49 3.71 6.01 14.39
CA PRO A 49 2.31 6.25 14.73
C PRO A 49 1.44 6.32 13.47
N LEU A 50 0.20 5.86 13.57
CA LEU A 50 -0.75 5.77 12.44
C LEU A 50 -0.91 7.11 11.69
N LYS A 51 -0.99 8.22 12.44
CA LYS A 51 -1.10 9.58 11.88
C LYS A 51 0.05 9.92 10.92
N GLN A 52 1.26 9.43 11.20
CA GLN A 52 2.43 9.68 10.36
C GLN A 52 2.40 8.82 9.08
N ILE A 53 1.97 7.56 9.20
CA ILE A 53 1.84 6.65 8.06
C ILE A 53 0.83 7.21 7.04
N LEU A 54 -0.32 7.72 7.50
CA LEU A 54 -1.33 8.32 6.62
C LEU A 54 -0.78 9.53 5.87
N LYS A 55 -0.09 10.44 6.57
CA LYS A 55 0.55 11.61 5.94
C LYS A 55 1.60 11.18 4.89
N GLU A 56 2.43 10.19 5.21
CA GLU A 56 3.44 9.66 4.30
C GLU A 56 2.81 9.05 3.04
N GLN A 57 1.70 8.31 3.19
CA GLN A 57 0.94 7.77 2.06
C GLN A 57 0.28 8.84 1.20
N GLU A 58 -0.31 9.88 1.81
CA GLU A 58 -0.90 11.00 1.07
C GLU A 58 0.14 11.76 0.26
N ILE A 59 1.31 12.04 0.86
CA ILE A 59 2.42 12.72 0.18
C ILE A 59 2.90 11.86 -1.00
N LYS A 60 3.11 10.56 -0.78
CA LYS A 60 3.52 9.62 -1.83
C LYS A 60 2.50 9.53 -2.97
N ALA A 61 1.20 9.50 -2.63
CA ALA A 61 0.12 9.49 -3.62
C ALA A 61 0.08 10.79 -4.43
N LYS A 62 0.23 11.96 -3.78
CA LYS A 62 0.29 13.27 -4.45
C LYS A 62 1.51 13.38 -5.36
N ALA A 63 2.69 12.93 -4.91
CA ALA A 63 3.90 12.92 -5.72
C ALA A 63 3.74 12.04 -6.96
N LYS A 64 3.18 10.82 -6.81
CA LYS A 64 2.91 9.91 -7.92
C LYS A 64 1.91 10.49 -8.93
N LYS A 65 0.89 11.21 -8.47
CA LYS A 65 -0.06 11.92 -9.35
C LYS A 65 0.65 13.01 -10.16
N LYS A 66 1.50 13.81 -9.51
CA LYS A 66 2.26 14.88 -10.19
C LYS A 66 3.23 14.32 -11.23
N ASP A 67 3.99 13.28 -10.90
CA ASP A 67 4.91 12.62 -11.85
C ASP A 67 4.17 12.08 -13.08
N LYS A 68 3.02 11.42 -12.87
CA LYS A 68 2.20 10.91 -13.98
C LYS A 68 1.68 12.04 -14.88
N GLU A 69 1.30 13.18 -14.30
CA GLU A 69 0.84 14.35 -15.05
C GLU A 69 1.97 14.98 -15.87
N ILE A 70 3.16 15.12 -15.27
CA ILE A 70 4.35 15.63 -15.96
C ILE A 70 4.70 14.72 -17.15
N ARG A 71 4.72 13.41 -16.94
CA ARG A 71 4.96 12.42 -18.02
C ARG A 71 3.90 12.47 -19.13
N ARG A 72 2.64 12.78 -18.80
CA ARG A 72 1.58 12.94 -19.81
C ARG A 72 1.84 14.18 -20.66
N LYS A 73 2.08 15.32 -20.02
CA LYS A 73 2.39 16.58 -20.71
C LYS A 73 3.65 16.47 -21.57
N GLU A 74 4.69 15.79 -21.09
CA GLU A 74 5.91 15.55 -21.87
C GLU A 74 5.64 14.70 -23.11
N ARG A 75 4.77 13.68 -23.01
CA ARG A 75 4.36 12.87 -24.18
C ARG A 75 3.53 13.67 -25.17
N GLU A 76 2.61 14.49 -24.69
CA GLU A 76 1.79 15.37 -25.54
C GLU A 76 2.67 16.40 -26.26
N GLN A 77 3.63 17.02 -25.57
CA GLN A 77 4.59 17.93 -26.18
C GLN A 77 5.46 17.23 -27.23
N LYS A 78 5.97 16.03 -26.94
CA LYS A 78 6.74 15.22 -27.91
C LYS A 78 5.92 14.81 -29.13
N GLN A 79 4.62 14.60 -28.99
CA GLN A 79 3.73 14.32 -30.12
C GLN A 79 3.45 15.57 -30.95
N ALA A 80 3.30 16.74 -30.31
CA ALA A 80 3.13 18.01 -30.99
C ALA A 80 4.38 18.41 -31.80
N ASP A 81 5.59 18.20 -31.25
CA ASP A 81 6.86 18.54 -31.89
C ASP A 81 7.21 17.64 -33.10
N ASN A 82 6.80 16.36 -33.06
CA ASN A 82 6.98 15.42 -34.19
C ASN A 82 5.90 15.57 -35.28
N GLY A 83 4.84 16.36 -35.07
CA GLY A 83 3.73 16.52 -36.01
C GLY A 83 3.91 17.65 -37.03
N THR A 84 5.01 18.40 -36.97
CA THR A 84 5.21 19.64 -37.74
C THR A 84 6.06 19.52 -39.02
N ASP A 85 6.52 18.33 -39.40
CA ASP A 85 7.47 18.16 -40.52
C ASP A 85 6.92 17.43 -41.78
N GLU A 86 5.60 17.39 -41.98
CA GLU A 86 5.02 16.98 -43.28
C GLU A 86 3.89 17.91 -43.73
N VAL A 87 4.23 19.03 -44.38
CA VAL A 87 3.34 19.69 -45.33
C VAL A 87 4.14 20.04 -46.59
N LEU A 88 4.23 19.09 -47.52
CA LEU A 88 4.48 19.36 -48.93
C LEU A 88 3.33 18.77 -49.74
N PRO A 89 2.40 19.59 -50.27
CA PRO A 89 1.37 19.10 -51.16
C PRO A 89 2.02 18.75 -52.51
N SER A 90 2.30 17.46 -52.72
CA SER A 90 2.71 16.93 -54.02
C SER A 90 1.52 17.00 -54.98
N ASN A 91 1.45 18.08 -55.76
CA ASN A 91 0.54 18.27 -56.88
C ASN A 91 0.76 17.18 -57.96
N PRO A 92 -0.19 16.27 -58.24
CA PRO A 92 -0.04 15.30 -59.31
C PRO A 92 -0.44 15.93 -60.64
N GLN A 93 0.53 16.24 -61.49
CA GLN A 93 0.28 16.65 -62.89
C GLN A 93 -0.35 15.49 -63.68
N PRO A 94 -1.34 15.75 -64.57
CA PRO A 94 -1.97 14.70 -65.37
C PRO A 94 -1.01 14.24 -66.46
N ARG A 95 -0.71 12.93 -66.50
CA ARG A 95 0.00 12.30 -67.61
C ARG A 95 -0.96 12.13 -68.80
N ILE A 96 -0.69 12.84 -69.88
CA ILE A 96 -1.24 12.62 -71.22
C ILE A 96 -0.50 11.40 -71.80
N ALA A 97 -1.23 10.42 -72.32
CA ALA A 97 -0.69 9.34 -73.13
C ALA A 97 -1.45 9.30 -74.46
N GLU A 98 -0.69 9.26 -75.55
CA GLU A 98 -1.10 9.12 -76.96
C GLU A 98 -1.83 7.81 -77.27
#